data_AF-A0A9E6CAW0-F1
#
_entry.id   AF-A0A9E6CAW0-F1
#
_cell.length_a   1.000
_cell.length_b   1.000
_cell.length_c   1.000
_cell.angle_alpha   90.00
_cell.angle_beta   90.00
_cell.angle_gamma   90.00
#
_symmetry.space_group_name_H-M   'P 1'
#
loop_
_entity.id
_entity.type
_entity.pdbx_description
1 polymer ?
#
loop_
_entity_poly.entity_id
_entity_poly.type
_entity_poly.pdbx_seq_one_letter_code
_entity_poly.pdbx_strand_id
1 'polypeptide(L)'
;MLKKYLKGKERRQLRAKYHTLEVTVWIGKKGLSQELLKHIDQELRRKEIIKVRVLRSFLRRTEIEEVAEKLNKLLGVEVVDVRGHTLLLYRPRHGWKQVVVDAYSLRCSPGAPSRGTGKGAQGTVR
;
A
#
# COMPACT_ATOMS: atom_id res chain seq x y z
N MET A 1 12.56 -2.79 5.05
CA MET A 1 11.41 -2.67 5.98
C MET A 1 10.66 -1.39 5.66
N LEU A 2 9.43 -1.52 5.18
CA LEU A 2 8.48 -0.41 5.02
C LEU A 2 8.02 0.06 6.41
N LYS A 3 8.21 1.34 6.74
CA LYS A 3 7.63 1.91 7.96
C LYS A 3 6.13 2.05 7.76
N LYS A 4 5.36 1.34 8.59
CA LYS A 4 3.90 1.44 8.67
C LYS A 4 3.54 2.31 9.87
N TYR A 5 2.83 3.41 9.62
CA TYR A 5 2.41 4.36 10.64
C TYR A 5 0.89 4.30 10.88
N LEU A 6 0.12 3.68 9.97
CA LEU A 6 -1.33 3.54 10.05
C LEU A 6 -1.74 2.18 10.63
N LYS A 7 -2.68 2.21 11.57
CA LYS A 7 -3.37 1.00 12.05
C LYS A 7 -4.25 0.41 10.94
N GLY A 8 -4.46 -0.91 10.97
CA GLY A 8 -5.26 -1.62 9.95
C GLY A 8 -6.67 -1.07 9.76
N LYS A 9 -7.32 -0.61 10.84
CA LYS A 9 -8.66 0.02 10.80
C LYS A 9 -8.63 1.36 10.05
N GLU A 10 -7.70 2.24 10.39
CA GLU A 10 -7.53 3.53 9.69
C GLU A 10 -7.17 3.34 8.22
N ARG A 11 -6.25 2.41 7.92
CA ARG A 11 -5.89 2.09 6.54
C ARG A 11 -7.10 1.66 5.72
N ARG A 12 -7.99 0.82 6.27
CA ARG A 12 -9.23 0.41 5.61
C ARG A 12 -10.19 1.58 5.39
N GLN A 13 -10.32 2.48 6.36
CA GLN A 13 -11.16 3.67 6.26
C GLN A 13 -10.64 4.64 5.19
N LEU A 14 -9.34 4.93 5.18
CA LEU A 14 -8.70 5.77 4.16
C LEU A 14 -8.85 5.16 2.77
N ARG A 15 -8.64 3.85 2.63
CA ARG A 15 -8.86 3.13 1.38
C ARG A 15 -10.30 3.31 0.88
N ALA A 16 -11.28 3.10 1.75
CA ALA A 16 -12.69 3.25 1.39
C ALA A 16 -13.06 4.70 1.04
N LYS A 17 -12.46 5.70 1.70
CA LYS A 17 -12.76 7.11 1.44
C LYS A 17 -12.14 7.63 0.14
N TYR A 18 -10.97 7.14 -0.22
CA TYR A 18 -10.14 7.77 -1.26
C TYR A 18 -9.87 6.89 -2.49
N HIS A 19 -10.48 5.69 -2.57
CA HIS A 19 -10.33 4.83 -3.75
C HIS A 19 -10.84 5.48 -5.05
N THR A 20 -11.88 6.32 -4.96
CA THR A 20 -12.51 7.03 -6.09
C THR A 20 -11.76 8.28 -6.52
N LEU A 21 -10.72 8.71 -5.78
CA LEU A 21 -9.92 9.86 -6.19
C LEU A 21 -9.31 9.64 -7.57
N GLU A 22 -9.21 10.74 -8.31
CA GLU A 22 -8.49 10.78 -9.57
C GLU A 22 -6.98 10.75 -9.35
N VAL A 23 -6.25 10.31 -10.37
CA VAL A 23 -4.79 10.26 -10.32
C VAL A 23 -4.24 11.67 -10.47
N THR A 24 -3.57 12.16 -9.42
CA THR A 24 -2.94 13.49 -9.43
C THR A 24 -1.58 13.47 -10.13
N VAL A 25 -0.79 12.41 -9.94
CA VAL A 25 0.60 12.36 -10.40
C VAL A 25 0.86 11.10 -11.22
N TRP A 26 1.59 11.27 -12.33
CA TRP A 26 1.98 10.20 -13.24
C TRP A 26 3.49 9.99 -13.21
N ILE A 27 3.95 8.77 -12.95
CA ILE A 27 5.37 8.41 -12.99
C ILE A 27 5.71 7.94 -14.41
N GLY A 28 6.48 8.77 -15.11
CA GLY A 28 6.89 8.59 -16.49
C GLY A 28 8.04 7.60 -16.70
N LYS A 29 8.56 7.54 -17.93
CA LYS A 29 9.72 6.70 -18.31
C LYS A 29 11.01 7.08 -17.57
N LYS A 30 11.17 8.36 -17.20
CA LYS A 30 12.30 8.87 -16.41
C LYS A 30 12.25 8.42 -14.94
N GLY A 31 11.14 7.84 -14.47
CA GLY A 31 11.00 7.36 -13.10
C GLY A 31 10.87 8.48 -12.07
N LEU A 32 11.42 8.23 -10.88
CA LEU A 32 11.42 9.16 -9.74
C LEU A 32 12.55 10.19 -9.89
N SER A 33 12.30 11.24 -10.68
CA SER A 33 13.21 12.41 -10.75
C SER A 33 13.06 13.31 -9.51
N GLN A 34 14.08 14.09 -9.18
CA GLN A 34 14.05 15.05 -8.08
C GLN A 34 12.93 16.09 -8.23
N GLU A 35 12.66 16.52 -9.45
CA GLU A 35 11.56 17.45 -9.77
C GLU A 35 10.20 16.82 -9.45
N LEU A 36 10.03 15.54 -9.80
CA LEU A 36 8.81 14.79 -9.52
C LEU A 36 8.63 14.60 -8.01
N LEU A 37 9.70 14.31 -7.28
CA LEU A 37 9.67 14.20 -5.82
C LEU A 37 9.26 15.53 -5.16
N LYS A 38 9.79 16.66 -5.63
CA LYS A 38 9.38 18.00 -5.15
C LYS A 38 7.91 18.28 -5.44
N HIS A 39 7.44 17.93 -6.64
CA HIS A 39 6.04 18.11 -7.00
C HIS A 39 5.12 17.24 -6.14
N ILE A 40 5.49 15.98 -5.91
CA ILE A 40 4.77 15.06 -5.00
C ILE A 40 4.73 15.63 -3.57
N ASP A 41 5.84 16.16 -3.05
CA ASP A 41 5.89 16.80 -1.73
C ASP A 41 4.92 17.99 -1.63
N GLN A 42 4.90 18.86 -2.65
CA GLN A 42 3.98 20.00 -2.70
C GLN A 42 2.52 19.58 -2.74
N GLU A 43 2.17 18.59 -3.56
CA GLU A 43 0.80 18.07 -3.64
C GLU A 43 0.37 17.39 -2.32
N LEU A 44 1.26 16.64 -1.68
CA LEU A 44 1.01 16.05 -0.36
C LEU A 44 0.75 17.11 0.71
N ARG A 45 1.47 18.23 0.69
CA ARG A 45 1.22 19.35 1.64
C ARG A 45 -0.16 19.99 1.44
N ARG A 46 -0.70 19.96 0.22
CA ARG A 46 -1.99 20.57 -0.13
C ARG A 46 -3.17 19.65 0.18
N LYS A 47 -3.07 18.37 -0.20
CA LYS A 47 -4.19 17.42 -0.20
C LYS A 47 -4.10 16.35 0.87
N GLU A 48 -2.96 16.20 1.55
CA GLU A 48 -2.61 15.16 2.55
C GLU A 48 -2.62 13.73 2.00
N ILE A 49 -3.44 13.45 0.99
CA ILE A 49 -3.53 12.19 0.28
C ILE A 49 -3.47 12.44 -1.22
N ILE A 50 -2.72 11.59 -1.92
CA ILE A 50 -2.61 11.65 -3.38
C ILE A 50 -2.65 10.25 -3.97
N LYS A 51 -3.13 10.17 -5.20
CA LYS A 51 -3.12 8.96 -5.99
C LYS A 51 -2.10 9.10 -7.10
N VAL A 52 -1.14 8.19 -7.14
CA VAL A 52 0.00 8.21 -8.06
C VAL A 52 -0.08 7.01 -8.98
N ARG A 53 -0.06 7.23 -10.29
CA ARG A 53 -0.07 6.14 -11.28
C ARG A 53 1.30 5.96 -11.89
N VAL A 54 1.77 4.72 -11.91
CA VAL A 54 3.02 4.33 -12.56
C VAL A 54 2.72 3.88 -13.99
N LEU A 55 3.46 4.41 -14.97
CA LEU A 55 3.35 3.93 -16.34
C LEU A 55 3.89 2.50 -16.47
N ARG A 56 3.23 1.69 -17.31
CA ARG A 56 3.60 0.29 -17.57
C ARG A 56 5.03 0.13 -18.10
N SER A 57 5.54 1.12 -18.83
CA SER A 57 6.91 1.14 -19.35
C SER A 57 7.96 1.15 -18.24
N PHE A 58 7.64 1.82 -17.13
CA PHE A 58 8.52 1.88 -15.97
C PHE A 58 8.43 0.59 -15.14
N LEU A 59 7.22 0.03 -15.01
CA LEU A 59 6.99 -1.23 -14.29
C LEU A 59 7.69 -2.45 -14.89
N ARG A 60 8.06 -2.41 -16.17
CA ARG A 60 8.88 -3.47 -16.78
C ARG A 60 10.31 -3.53 -16.25
N ARG A 61 10.80 -2.42 -15.67
CA ARG A 61 12.17 -2.30 -15.14
C ARG A 61 12.23 -2.26 -13.62
N THR A 62 11.13 -1.92 -12.97
CA THR A 62 11.09 -1.69 -11.52
C THR A 62 9.73 -2.08 -10.99
N GLU A 63 9.70 -2.88 -9.94
CA GLU A 63 8.46 -3.34 -9.33
C GLU A 63 7.72 -2.19 -8.63
N ILE A 64 6.39 -2.31 -8.52
CA ILE A 64 5.59 -1.27 -7.85
C ILE A 64 5.91 -1.16 -6.35
N GLU A 65 6.34 -2.27 -5.75
CA GLU A 65 6.75 -2.34 -4.35
C GLU A 65 8.03 -1.54 -4.12
N GLU A 66 9.02 -1.65 -5.00
CA GLU A 66 10.23 -0.83 -4.92
C GLU A 66 9.94 0.68 -5.05
N VAL A 67 8.99 1.05 -5.92
CA VAL A 67 8.56 2.45 -6.05
C VAL A 67 7.91 2.93 -4.77
N ALA A 68 7.04 2.11 -4.17
CA ALA A 68 6.43 2.39 -2.88
C ALA A 68 7.48 2.55 -1.77
N GLU A 69 8.49 1.67 -1.74
CA GLU A 69 9.59 1.76 -0.77
C GLU A 69 10.42 3.04 -0.94
N LYS A 70 10.78 3.38 -2.18
CA LYS A 70 11.55 4.60 -2.47
C LYS A 70 10.78 5.85 -2.05
N LEU A 71 9.48 5.92 -2.36
CA LEU A 71 8.63 7.04 -1.95
C LEU A 71 8.52 7.15 -0.42
N ASN A 72 8.34 6.02 0.27
CA ASN A 72 8.31 5.97 1.73
C ASN A 72 9.62 6.48 2.34
N LYS A 73 10.78 6.04 1.82
CA LYS A 73 12.10 6.47 2.30
C LYS A 73 12.40 7.95 2.03
N LEU A 74 12.05 8.45 0.85
CA LEU A 74 12.40 9.80 0.41
C LEU A 74 11.47 10.88 0.97
N LEU A 75 10.17 10.60 1.03
CA LEU A 75 9.15 11.59 1.39
C LEU A 75 8.52 11.32 2.76
N GLY A 76 8.82 10.18 3.38
CA GLY A 76 8.22 9.78 4.65
C GLY A 76 6.70 9.62 4.54
N VAL A 77 6.22 8.99 3.46
CA VAL A 77 4.79 8.79 3.15
C VAL A 77 4.39 7.35 3.39
N GLU A 78 3.13 7.10 3.74
CA GLU A 78 2.62 5.73 3.87
C GLU A 78 1.77 5.32 2.67
N VAL A 79 1.96 4.08 2.23
CA VAL A 79 1.17 3.47 1.15
C VAL A 79 -0.05 2.78 1.75
N VAL A 80 -1.21 3.38 1.51
CA VAL A 80 -2.51 2.90 2.01
C VAL A 80 -3.00 1.72 1.19
N ASP A 81 -2.87 1.79 -0.12
CA ASP A 81 -3.31 0.75 -1.04
C ASP A 81 -2.48 0.76 -2.33
N VAL A 82 -2.31 -0.42 -2.90
CA VAL A 82 -1.72 -0.62 -4.22
C VAL A 82 -2.78 -1.29 -5.08
N ARG A 83 -3.27 -0.57 -6.09
CA ARG A 83 -4.22 -1.10 -7.07
C ARG A 83 -3.59 -1.16 -8.44
N GLY A 84 -3.17 -2.36 -8.83
CA GLY A 84 -2.50 -2.60 -10.11
C GLY A 84 -1.24 -1.77 -10.22
N HIS A 85 -1.27 -0.74 -11.06
CA HIS A 85 -0.16 0.21 -11.26
C HIS A 85 -0.36 1.57 -10.58
N THR A 86 -1.29 1.67 -9.64
CA THR A 86 -1.60 2.93 -8.94
C THR A 86 -1.40 2.77 -7.44
N LEU A 87 -0.81 3.79 -6.83
CA LEU A 87 -0.47 3.88 -5.42
C LEU A 87 -1.34 4.96 -4.77
N LEU A 88 -1.89 4.65 -3.60
CA LEU A 88 -2.54 5.63 -2.74
C LEU A 88 -1.58 6.00 -1.60
N LEU A 89 -1.08 7.23 -1.62
CA LEU A 89 -0.10 7.73 -0.67
C LEU A 89 -0.76 8.71 0.30
N TYR A 90 -0.46 8.54 1.58
CA TYR A 90 -0.96 9.39 2.65
C TYR A 90 0.18 9.98 3.46
N ARG A 91 0.06 11.27 3.80
CA ARG A 91 0.93 12.00 4.71
C ARG A 91 0.11 13.01 5.52
N PRO A 92 0.05 12.89 6.86
CA PRO A 92 -0.63 13.86 7.69
C PRO A 92 0.08 15.23 7.64
N ARG A 93 -0.67 16.32 7.52
CA ARG A 93 -0.10 17.69 7.48
C ARG A 93 0.57 18.11 8.79
N HIS A 94 0.06 17.62 9.91
CA HIS A 94 0.56 17.93 11.27
C HIS A 94 1.66 16.97 11.74
N GLY A 95 2.28 16.22 10.82
CA GLY A 95 3.26 15.18 11.15
C GLY A 95 2.61 13.88 11.62
N TRP A 96 3.41 12.82 11.66
CA TRP A 96 2.98 11.53 12.14
C TRP A 96 2.76 11.62 13.66
N LYS A 97 1.51 11.49 14.12
CA LYS A 97 1.29 11.11 15.51
C LYS A 97 1.95 9.75 15.68
N GLN A 98 3.01 9.67 16.50
CA GLN A 98 3.57 8.38 16.86
C GLN A 98 2.48 7.62 17.59
N VAL A 99 1.77 6.78 16.84
CA VAL A 99 1.00 5.72 17.46
C VAL A 99 2.07 4.71 17.83
N VAL A 100 2.43 4.65 19.12
CA VAL A 100 3.23 3.54 19.65
C VAL A 100 2.45 2.28 19.29
N VAL A 101 2.89 1.62 18.22
CA VAL A 101 2.46 0.27 17.93
C VAL A 101 3.33 -0.58 18.83
N ASP A 102 2.88 -0.75 20.07
CA ASP A 102 3.46 -1.74 20.96
C ASP A 102 3.64 -3.01 20.14
N ALA A 103 4.86 -3.54 20.10
CA ALA A 103 5.27 -4.72 19.34
C ALA A 103 4.54 -6.01 19.80
N TYR A 104 3.43 -5.89 20.53
CA TYR A 104 2.74 -6.94 21.27
C TYR A 104 1.50 -7.52 20.59
N SER A 105 1.12 -7.09 19.37
CA SER A 105 0.06 -7.78 18.60
C SER A 105 0.57 -8.86 17.64
N LEU A 106 1.90 -9.04 17.52
CA LEU A 106 2.49 -10.17 16.79
C LEU A 106 2.45 -11.49 17.58
N ARG A 107 1.79 -11.54 18.74
CA ARG A 107 1.33 -12.81 19.30
C ARG A 107 0.01 -13.24 18.65
N CYS A 108 0.12 -13.62 17.39
CA CYS A 108 -0.55 -14.82 16.91
C CYS A 108 0.57 -15.78 16.47
N SER A 109 1.21 -16.40 17.46
CA SER A 109 2.00 -17.61 17.24
C SER A 109 1.03 -18.83 17.13
N PRO A 110 1.50 -20.03 16.83
CA PRO A 110 1.15 -20.80 15.63
C PRO A 110 0.13 -21.92 15.92
N GLY A 111 -0.71 -22.26 14.93
CA GLY A 111 -1.40 -23.56 14.84
C GLY A 111 -2.82 -23.65 15.41
N ALA A 112 -3.77 -24.05 14.57
CA ALA A 112 -4.96 -24.81 14.96
C ALA A 112 -5.45 -25.68 13.76
N PRO A 113 -6.15 -26.80 14.01
CA PRO A 113 -5.98 -28.05 13.25
C PRO A 113 -7.01 -28.31 12.14
N SER A 114 -6.75 -29.42 11.45
CA SER A 114 -7.48 -30.11 10.38
C SER A 114 -9.01 -30.13 10.50
N ARG A 115 -9.68 -30.00 9.34
CA ARG A 115 -11.00 -30.58 9.10
C ARG A 115 -10.98 -31.33 7.77
N GLY A 116 -10.97 -32.66 7.87
CA GLY A 116 -11.08 -33.57 6.74
C GLY A 116 -12.43 -33.43 6.06
N THR A 117 -12.42 -33.45 4.73
CA THR A 117 -13.62 -33.69 3.93
C THR A 117 -13.47 -35.10 3.37
N GLY A 118 -14.28 -36.02 3.88
CA GLY A 118 -14.32 -37.41 3.43
C GLY A 118 -14.72 -37.48 1.96
N LYS A 119 -13.88 -38.12 1.13
CA LYS A 119 -14.30 -38.61 -0.18
C LYS A 119 -15.25 -39.79 0.05
N GLY A 120 -16.54 -39.54 -0.16
CA GLY A 120 -17.55 -40.59 -0.28
C GLY A 120 -17.18 -41.53 -1.45
N ALA A 121 -17.20 -42.81 -1.15
CA ALA A 121 -16.96 -43.90 -2.07
C ALA A 121 -17.88 -43.83 -3.30
N GLN A 122 -17.31 -44.02 -4.49
CA GLN A 122 -18.07 -44.48 -5.63
C GLN A 122 -18.12 -46.01 -5.54
N GLY A 123 -19.26 -46.50 -5.04
CA GLY A 123 -19.63 -47.91 -5.11
C GLY A 123 -20.39 -48.18 -6.42
N THR A 124 -19.91 -49.19 -7.13
CA THR A 124 -20.48 -49.86 -8.30
C THR A 124 -21.89 -50.41 -8.03
N VAL A 125 -22.57 -50.89 -9.09
CA VAL A 125 -23.62 -51.95 -9.16
C VAL A 125 -24.97 -51.47 -9.72
N ARG A 126 -25.16 -51.55 -11.05
CA ARG A 126 -25.86 -52.63 -11.78
C ARG A 126 -25.77 -52.44 -13.29
#